data_AF-S4X9R3-F1
#
_entry.id   AF-S4X9R3-F1
#
_cell.length_a   1.000
_cell.length_b   1.000
_cell.length_c   1.000
_cell.angle_alpha   90.00
_cell.angle_beta   90.00
_cell.angle_gamma   90.00
#
_symmetry.space_group_name_H-M   'P 1'
#
loop_
_entity.id
_entity.type
_entity.pdbx_description
1 polymer ?
#
loop_
_entity_poly.entity_id
_entity_poly.type
_entity_poly.pdbx_seq_one_letter_code
_entity_poly.pdbx_strand_id
1 'polypeptide(L)'
;MNLTIPSATRRLFSAAAAVLTLGLITQGVAVVPPADAAPVTLASEVAVPSGVAVAGIDWHDGGEAEHSRRVDIQVTSAAMPEEPITIEMQLARDWYTHPEETFASVWMLGGIYGSDESNAWLDKGHADEWYADKNVNLIMPVGGGGTFYTDWVNQDRGETIRWETFLTSELPALLARDFRTDDRRAVMGVSMGATASMTLAGRHPGVFRFAGSFSGYLDMSTTGMPEAVDVMLRIWGRESGTNMWGPLGSQGWRDHDPKLLLDTLRDIPLYVYAGSGTLKPGEQTDSPDTAVTDQAGEALARLSTLNFLRYAEEQGVDVHADLRNDGAHNWNSWIPAMKDTWPLIAAALGV
;
A
#
# COMPACT_ATOMS: atom_id res chain seq x y z
N MET A 1 -33.82 36.10 12.11
CA MET A 1 -33.22 35.76 13.41
C MET A 1 -31.71 35.76 13.17
N ASN A 2 -31.06 36.89 13.47
CA ASN A 2 -29.62 37.08 13.27
C ASN A 2 -28.87 36.33 14.38
N LEU A 3 -27.97 35.43 14.02
CA LEU A 3 -26.99 34.86 14.94
C LEU A 3 -25.60 34.96 14.31
N THR A 4 -24.87 35.91 14.86
CA THR A 4 -23.49 36.32 14.61
C THR A 4 -22.52 35.27 15.16
N ILE A 5 -21.51 34.90 14.36
CA ILE A 5 -20.39 34.03 14.77
C ILE A 5 -19.24 34.92 15.27
N PRO A 6 -18.65 34.70 16.47
CA PRO A 6 -17.54 35.52 16.96
C PRO A 6 -16.22 35.17 16.27
N SER A 7 -15.48 36.20 15.87
CA SER A 7 -14.12 36.14 15.35
C SER A 7 -13.11 35.88 16.47
N ALA A 8 -12.35 34.78 16.36
CA ALA A 8 -11.19 34.54 17.21
C ALA A 8 -9.96 35.28 16.66
N THR A 9 -9.20 35.85 17.59
CA THR A 9 -8.29 36.97 17.42
C THR A 9 -6.89 36.50 17.00
N ARG A 10 -6.33 37.10 15.94
CA ARG A 10 -4.91 37.00 15.57
C ARG A 10 -4.03 37.48 16.72
N ARG A 11 -3.09 36.64 17.17
CA ARG A 11 -1.90 37.11 17.91
C ARG A 11 -0.70 37.12 16.96
N LEU A 12 -0.26 38.33 16.65
CA LEU A 12 1.01 38.63 16.00
C LEU A 12 2.14 38.33 17.00
N PHE A 13 3.07 37.46 16.62
CA PHE A 13 4.43 37.48 17.17
C PHE A 13 5.38 37.92 16.07
N SER A 14 5.89 39.13 16.21
CA SER A 14 7.02 39.63 15.45
C SER A 14 8.30 39.10 16.10
N ALA A 15 9.10 38.34 15.36
CA ALA A 15 10.51 38.13 15.66
C ALA A 15 11.29 38.18 14.35
N ALA A 16 12.05 39.26 14.19
CA ALA A 16 13.07 39.37 13.17
C ALA A 16 14.28 38.54 13.60
N ALA A 17 14.81 37.68 12.72
CA ALA A 17 16.16 37.16 12.87
C ALA A 17 16.76 36.81 11.50
N ALA A 18 18.00 37.27 11.35
CA ALA A 18 18.92 37.27 10.22
C ALA A 18 18.90 36.05 9.26
N VAL A 19 19.02 36.38 7.97
CA VAL A 19 19.44 35.46 6.91
C VAL A 19 20.90 35.09 7.14
N LEU A 20 21.16 33.82 7.43
CA LEU A 20 22.48 33.20 7.29
C LEU A 20 22.36 32.09 6.24
N THR A 21 22.91 32.33 5.06
CA THR A 21 23.09 31.31 4.02
C THR A 21 24.21 30.37 4.46
N LEU A 22 23.84 29.19 4.98
CA LEU A 22 24.76 28.08 5.21
C LEU A 22 24.30 26.91 4.35
N GLY A 23 25.18 26.42 3.47
CA GLY A 23 24.90 25.25 2.65
C GLY A 23 24.59 24.05 3.53
N LEU A 24 23.39 23.49 3.40
CA LEU A 24 23.01 22.25 4.07
C LEU A 24 23.74 21.09 3.41
N ILE A 25 24.72 20.55 4.12
CA ILE A 25 25.04 19.13 4.03
C ILE A 25 23.89 18.43 4.76
N THR A 26 23.08 17.67 4.04
CA THR A 26 22.01 16.84 4.58
C THR A 26 22.62 15.78 5.51
N GLN A 27 22.70 16.07 6.80
CA GLN A 27 22.96 15.04 7.80
C GLN A 27 21.63 14.32 8.05
N GLY A 28 21.56 13.05 7.64
CA GLY A 28 20.41 12.21 7.93
C GLY A 28 20.16 12.11 9.44
N VAL A 29 18.90 12.07 9.83
CA VAL A 29 18.51 11.73 11.19
C VAL A 29 19.07 10.33 11.48
N ALA A 30 19.85 10.19 12.56
CA ALA A 30 20.35 8.89 12.96
C ALA A 30 19.19 8.01 13.43
N VAL A 31 18.97 6.89 12.75
CA VAL A 31 18.08 5.81 13.22
C VAL A 31 18.76 5.17 14.43
N VAL A 32 18.51 5.71 15.63
CA VAL A 32 18.98 5.12 16.88
C VAL A 32 17.80 4.37 17.49
N PRO A 33 17.80 3.02 17.49
CA PRO A 33 16.75 2.26 18.17
C PRO A 33 16.91 2.40 19.71
N PRO A 34 15.94 1.96 20.52
CA PRO A 34 16.04 2.01 21.99
C PRO A 34 17.34 1.36 22.52
N ALA A 35 17.78 1.83 23.69
CA ALA A 35 19.16 1.89 24.19
C ALA A 35 20.04 0.62 24.18
N ASP A 36 19.51 -0.55 23.83
CA ASP A 36 20.23 -1.83 23.69
C ASP A 36 20.38 -2.32 22.25
N ALA A 37 19.97 -1.53 21.25
CA ALA A 37 20.24 -1.87 19.86
C ALA A 37 21.63 -1.42 19.42
N ALA A 38 22.42 -2.36 18.89
CA ALA A 38 23.72 -2.07 18.30
C ALA A 38 23.61 -0.98 17.22
N PRO A 39 24.58 -0.05 17.13
CA PRO A 39 24.60 0.94 16.06
C PRO A 39 24.58 0.25 14.71
N VAL A 40 23.59 0.59 13.90
CA VAL A 40 23.39 0.07 12.55
C VAL A 40 24.52 0.59 11.67
N THR A 41 25.39 -0.30 11.19
CA THR A 41 26.44 0.04 10.22
C THR A 41 26.00 -0.45 8.85
N LEU A 42 25.10 0.30 8.20
CA LEU A 42 24.60 -0.07 6.87
C LEU A 42 25.61 0.30 5.78
N ALA A 43 25.71 -0.58 4.77
CA ALA A 43 26.55 -0.39 3.60
C ALA A 43 26.18 0.94 2.92
N SER A 44 27.15 1.86 2.86
CA SER A 44 27.03 3.25 2.40
C SER A 44 26.79 3.42 0.89
N GLU A 45 26.30 2.41 0.17
CA GLU A 45 26.28 2.39 -1.30
C GLU A 45 24.89 2.52 -1.94
N VAL A 46 23.79 2.36 -1.19
CA VAL A 46 22.44 2.55 -1.78
C VAL A 46 22.10 4.04 -1.87
N ALA A 47 22.15 4.57 -3.09
CA ALA A 47 21.78 5.94 -3.38
C ALA A 47 20.26 6.13 -3.29
N VAL A 48 19.80 6.83 -2.25
CA VAL A 48 18.41 7.27 -2.11
C VAL A 48 18.19 8.50 -3.02
N PRO A 49 17.07 8.58 -3.77
CA PRO A 49 16.79 9.73 -4.64
C PRO A 49 16.82 11.06 -3.88
N SER A 50 17.29 12.12 -4.57
CA SER A 50 17.33 13.46 -3.99
C SER A 50 15.93 13.92 -3.58
N GLY A 51 15.80 14.44 -2.36
CA GLY A 51 14.50 14.87 -1.81
C GLY A 51 13.75 13.78 -1.05
N VAL A 52 14.24 12.53 -1.07
CA VAL A 52 13.66 11.42 -0.30
C VAL A 52 14.45 11.20 0.99
N ALA A 53 13.75 11.26 2.14
CA ALA A 53 14.39 11.10 3.45
C ALA A 53 13.39 10.65 4.52
N VAL A 54 13.91 10.03 5.58
CA VAL A 54 13.15 9.82 6.81
C VAL A 54 13.06 11.16 7.55
N ALA A 55 11.85 11.67 7.68
CA ALA A 55 11.52 12.90 8.41
C ALA A 55 11.32 12.67 9.91
N GLY A 56 10.87 11.47 10.29
CA GLY A 56 10.70 11.06 11.67
C GLY A 56 10.46 9.56 11.82
N ILE A 57 10.65 9.07 13.03
CA ILE A 57 10.54 7.65 13.40
C ILE A 57 9.89 7.58 14.77
N ASP A 58 8.78 6.86 14.85
CA ASP A 58 8.07 6.57 16.09
C ASP A 58 8.13 5.08 16.36
N TRP A 59 8.88 4.69 17.40
CA TRP A 59 8.93 3.32 17.87
C TRP A 59 7.77 3.07 18.83
N HIS A 60 6.98 2.02 18.59
CA HIS A 60 5.90 1.66 19.49
C HIS A 60 6.48 0.85 20.66
N ASP A 61 6.49 1.37 21.88
CA ASP A 61 7.05 0.67 23.03
C ASP A 61 6.34 -0.67 23.30
N GLY A 62 7.10 -1.77 23.38
CA GLY A 62 6.59 -3.12 23.67
C GLY A 62 6.20 -3.34 25.13
N GLY A 63 5.99 -2.26 25.90
CA GLY A 63 5.94 -2.31 27.36
C GLY A 63 7.30 -2.60 27.99
N GLU A 64 7.31 -3.07 29.25
CA GLU A 64 8.52 -3.37 30.05
C GLU A 64 9.40 -4.51 29.49
N ALA A 65 9.03 -5.11 28.35
CA ALA A 65 9.83 -6.12 27.67
C ALA A 65 10.51 -5.49 26.45
N GLU A 66 11.85 -5.52 26.47
CA GLU A 66 12.75 -5.03 25.43
C GLU A 66 12.35 -5.44 23.99
N HIS A 67 12.57 -4.53 23.04
CA HIS A 67 12.60 -4.73 21.58
C HIS A 67 11.25 -4.90 20.85
N SER A 68 10.39 -3.88 20.88
CA SER A 68 9.28 -3.81 19.92
C SER A 68 9.78 -3.73 18.48
N ARG A 69 9.25 -4.61 17.63
CA ARG A 69 9.51 -4.61 16.17
C ARG A 69 8.54 -3.73 15.39
N ARG A 70 7.68 -2.96 16.07
CA ARG A 70 6.71 -2.06 15.45
C ARG A 70 7.29 -0.65 15.41
N VAL A 71 7.33 -0.07 14.22
CA VAL A 71 7.88 1.26 13.98
C VAL A 71 7.10 1.95 12.88
N ASP A 72 6.79 3.23 13.09
CA ASP A 72 6.20 4.08 12.08
C ASP A 72 7.26 5.07 11.61
N ILE A 73 7.37 5.23 10.30
CA ILE A 73 8.33 6.16 9.72
C ILE A 73 7.57 7.20 8.92
N GLN A 74 7.91 8.47 9.12
CA GLN A 74 7.45 9.54 8.24
C GLN A 74 8.50 9.76 7.14
N VAL A 75 8.09 9.63 5.89
CA VAL A 75 8.98 9.73 4.73
C VAL A 75 8.66 10.99 3.93
N THR A 76 9.63 11.88 3.79
CA THR A 76 9.54 12.95 2.78
C THR A 76 9.68 12.32 1.40
N SER A 77 8.69 12.52 0.54
CA SER A 77 8.70 12.12 -0.86
C SER A 77 9.13 13.28 -1.74
N ALA A 78 9.94 13.01 -2.77
CA ALA A 78 10.25 14.04 -3.77
C ALA A 78 9.09 14.21 -4.75
N ALA A 79 8.37 13.12 -5.06
CA ALA A 79 7.21 13.11 -5.94
C ALA A 79 5.92 13.67 -5.30
N MET A 80 5.80 13.59 -3.97
CA MET A 80 4.68 14.15 -3.18
C MET A 80 5.25 14.98 -2.01
N PRO A 81 5.77 16.20 -2.27
CA PRO A 81 6.51 16.98 -1.28
C PRO A 81 5.62 17.75 -0.29
N GLU A 82 4.29 17.71 -0.46
CA GLU A 82 3.36 18.52 0.33
C GLU A 82 3.43 18.19 1.83
N GLU A 83 3.42 16.90 2.19
CA GLU A 83 3.50 16.42 3.57
C GLU A 83 4.26 15.07 3.61
N PRO A 84 4.93 14.72 4.73
CA PRO A 84 5.52 13.39 4.89
C PRO A 84 4.48 12.26 4.85
N ILE A 85 4.86 11.14 4.25
CA ILE A 85 4.03 9.94 4.14
C ILE A 85 4.38 8.99 5.27
N THR A 86 3.40 8.60 6.08
CA THR A 86 3.58 7.60 7.13
C THR A 86 3.58 6.19 6.55
N ILE A 87 4.59 5.40 6.91
CA ILE A 87 4.67 3.97 6.64
C ILE A 87 4.72 3.26 7.99
N GLU A 88 3.69 2.49 8.30
CA GLU A 88 3.73 1.56 9.43
C GLU A 88 4.52 0.33 9.04
N MET A 89 5.41 -0.10 9.93
CA MET A 89 6.25 -1.26 9.70
C MET A 89 6.17 -2.25 10.86
N GLN A 90 6.31 -3.52 10.50
CA GLN A 90 6.71 -4.56 11.44
C GLN A 90 8.01 -5.18 10.94
N LEU A 91 9.06 -5.06 11.74
CA LEU A 91 10.38 -5.59 11.41
C LEU A 91 10.40 -7.12 11.54
N ALA A 92 11.22 -7.75 10.72
CA ALA A 92 11.41 -9.19 10.66
C ALA A 92 11.70 -9.80 12.04
N ARG A 93 11.25 -11.04 12.27
CA ARG A 93 11.43 -11.77 13.54
C ARG A 93 12.84 -11.62 14.11
N ASP A 94 13.84 -11.81 13.25
CA ASP A 94 15.23 -11.89 13.69
C ASP A 94 15.96 -10.54 13.67
N TRP A 95 15.26 -9.43 13.42
CA TRP A 95 15.82 -8.08 13.27
C TRP A 95 16.89 -7.75 14.32
N TYR A 96 16.60 -7.88 15.60
CA TYR A 96 17.55 -7.56 16.68
C TYR A 96 18.63 -8.62 16.88
N THR A 97 18.31 -9.89 16.60
CA THR A 97 19.22 -11.03 16.82
C THR A 97 20.25 -11.20 15.70
N HIS A 98 19.94 -10.71 14.50
CA HIS A 98 20.79 -10.78 13.31
C HIS A 98 21.01 -9.36 12.74
N PRO A 99 21.81 -8.50 13.40
CA PRO A 99 21.95 -7.07 13.07
C PRO A 99 22.63 -6.76 11.73
N GLU A 100 23.32 -7.74 11.15
CA GLU A 100 24.01 -7.63 9.86
C GLU A 100 23.18 -8.19 8.68
N GLU A 101 22.07 -8.89 8.96
CA GLU A 101 21.22 -9.45 7.91
C GLU A 101 20.29 -8.39 7.30
N THR A 102 19.99 -8.59 6.02
CA THR A 102 18.90 -7.90 5.32
C THR A 102 17.70 -8.84 5.17
N PHE A 103 16.51 -8.27 5.20
CA PHE A 103 15.26 -9.02 5.21
C PHE A 103 14.46 -8.74 3.94
N ALA A 104 13.79 -9.80 3.45
CA ALA A 104 12.74 -9.65 2.45
C ALA A 104 11.56 -8.86 3.03
N SER A 105 10.68 -8.34 2.17
CA SER A 105 9.52 -7.55 2.60
C SER A 105 8.20 -7.97 1.96
N VAL A 106 7.12 -7.74 2.70
CA VAL A 106 5.73 -7.87 2.24
C VAL A 106 5.05 -6.51 2.34
N TRP A 107 4.67 -5.97 1.20
CA TRP A 107 4.06 -4.66 1.05
C TRP A 107 2.54 -4.83 1.00
N MET A 108 1.82 -4.23 1.94
CA MET A 108 0.40 -4.49 2.16
C MET A 108 -0.42 -3.22 1.92
N LEU A 109 -1.05 -3.15 0.76
CA LEU A 109 -1.77 -1.98 0.26
C LEU A 109 -3.22 -1.99 0.74
N GLY A 110 -3.67 -0.86 1.29
CA GLY A 110 -5.01 -0.67 1.82
C GLY A 110 -6.10 -0.57 0.74
N GLY A 111 -7.35 -0.61 1.18
CA GLY A 111 -8.51 -0.41 0.32
C GLY A 111 -8.84 1.06 0.07
N ILE A 112 -9.98 1.31 -0.59
CA ILE A 112 -10.45 2.68 -0.85
C ILE A 112 -10.77 3.46 0.44
N TYR A 113 -11.08 2.75 1.52
CA TYR A 113 -11.36 3.26 2.86
C TYR A 113 -10.10 3.54 3.69
N GLY A 114 -8.94 3.77 3.06
CA GLY A 114 -7.68 4.03 3.76
C GLY A 114 -7.83 5.14 4.79
N SER A 115 -7.40 4.88 6.02
CA SER A 115 -7.37 5.86 7.12
C SER A 115 -6.06 6.64 7.07
N ASP A 116 -6.11 7.92 7.45
CA ASP A 116 -4.91 8.74 7.65
C ASP A 116 -4.23 8.45 9.00
N GLU A 117 -4.86 7.62 9.86
CA GLU A 117 -4.35 7.27 11.19
C GLU A 117 -3.53 5.96 11.20
N SER A 118 -3.97 4.92 10.50
CA SER A 118 -3.36 3.58 10.51
C SER A 118 -3.75 2.78 9.26
N ASN A 119 -2.91 1.82 8.86
CA ASN A 119 -3.19 0.91 7.78
C ASN A 119 -4.13 -0.22 8.23
N ALA A 120 -5.22 -0.45 7.51
CA ALA A 120 -6.23 -1.43 7.91
C ALA A 120 -5.74 -2.90 7.96
N TRP A 121 -4.63 -3.25 7.29
CA TRP A 121 -3.99 -4.56 7.45
C TRP A 121 -3.52 -4.80 8.88
N LEU A 122 -3.14 -3.73 9.56
CA LEU A 122 -2.82 -3.77 10.97
C LEU A 122 -4.09 -3.81 11.81
N ASP A 123 -4.89 -2.75 11.77
CA ASP A 123 -6.02 -2.55 12.71
C ASP A 123 -7.10 -3.61 12.63
N LYS A 124 -7.34 -4.12 11.42
CA LYS A 124 -8.44 -5.05 11.11
C LYS A 124 -7.93 -6.40 10.66
N GLY A 125 -6.82 -6.42 9.93
CA GLY A 125 -6.23 -7.63 9.38
C GLY A 125 -5.43 -8.45 10.39
N HIS A 126 -5.01 -7.86 11.51
CA HIS A 126 -4.09 -8.47 12.48
C HIS A 126 -2.85 -9.06 11.77
N ALA A 127 -2.36 -8.36 10.73
CA ALA A 127 -1.22 -8.80 9.95
C ALA A 127 0.02 -8.93 10.84
N ASP A 128 0.17 -8.04 11.82
CA ASP A 128 1.30 -8.06 12.74
C ASP A 128 1.34 -9.31 13.62
N GLU A 129 0.18 -9.77 14.11
CA GLU A 129 0.07 -11.03 14.85
C GLU A 129 0.42 -12.24 13.97
N TRP A 130 -0.10 -12.27 12.74
CA TRP A 130 0.17 -13.39 11.83
C TRP A 130 1.63 -13.42 11.36
N TYR A 131 2.25 -12.27 11.13
CA TYR A 131 3.64 -12.18 10.67
C TYR A 131 4.68 -12.10 11.78
N ALA A 132 4.26 -12.13 13.05
CA ALA A 132 5.15 -12.08 14.20
C ALA A 132 6.28 -13.13 14.15
N ASP A 133 6.03 -14.33 13.64
CA ASP A 133 7.02 -15.42 13.56
C ASP A 133 7.78 -15.51 12.22
N LYS A 134 7.52 -14.57 11.30
CA LYS A 134 8.05 -14.57 9.93
C LYS A 134 9.25 -13.64 9.82
N ASN A 135 10.26 -14.07 9.08
CA ASN A 135 11.51 -13.31 8.92
C ASN A 135 11.44 -12.33 7.73
N VAL A 136 10.41 -11.49 7.72
CA VAL A 136 10.15 -10.48 6.69
C VAL A 136 9.76 -9.15 7.32
N ASN A 137 10.10 -8.04 6.68
CA ASN A 137 9.58 -6.72 7.05
C ASN A 137 8.20 -6.52 6.43
N LEU A 138 7.20 -6.15 7.23
CA LEU A 138 5.92 -5.65 6.72
C LEU A 138 6.04 -4.16 6.42
N ILE A 139 5.60 -3.75 5.24
CA ILE A 139 5.56 -2.36 4.78
C ILE A 139 4.10 -2.00 4.52
N MET A 140 3.54 -1.12 5.34
CA MET A 140 2.12 -0.79 5.33
C MET A 140 1.94 0.74 5.19
N PRO A 141 1.81 1.25 3.95
CA PRO A 141 1.60 2.68 3.75
C PRO A 141 0.28 3.14 4.37
N VAL A 142 0.30 4.21 5.16
CA VAL A 142 -0.90 4.83 5.76
C VAL A 142 -1.50 5.85 4.79
N GLY A 143 -2.81 6.04 4.85
CA GLY A 143 -3.54 6.90 3.93
C GLY A 143 -3.67 6.31 2.53
N GLY A 144 -3.65 7.18 1.50
CA GLY A 144 -3.76 6.76 0.11
C GLY A 144 -5.16 6.26 -0.30
N GLY A 145 -6.19 6.47 0.55
CA GLY A 145 -7.57 6.15 0.23
C GLY A 145 -8.02 6.82 -1.08
N GLY A 146 -8.57 6.03 -2.00
CA GLY A 146 -9.08 6.51 -3.29
C GLY A 146 -8.00 6.99 -4.27
N THR A 147 -6.73 6.58 -4.13
CA THR A 147 -5.66 6.96 -5.07
C THR A 147 -5.28 5.86 -6.06
N PHE A 148 -5.74 4.62 -5.84
CA PHE A 148 -5.28 3.42 -6.56
C PHE A 148 -3.76 3.18 -6.50
N TYR A 149 -3.07 3.83 -5.56
CA TYR A 149 -1.61 3.84 -5.44
C TYR A 149 -0.90 4.07 -6.79
N THR A 150 -1.45 4.95 -7.62
CA THR A 150 -0.95 5.28 -8.96
C THR A 150 -0.52 6.74 -9.05
N ASP A 151 0.08 7.09 -10.19
CA ASP A 151 0.48 8.45 -10.53
C ASP A 151 -0.63 9.13 -11.33
N TRP A 152 -1.25 10.15 -10.74
CA TRP A 152 -2.39 10.83 -11.34
C TRP A 152 -1.93 11.78 -12.46
N VAL A 153 -2.66 11.82 -13.57
CA VAL A 153 -2.32 12.70 -14.70
C VAL A 153 -2.56 14.18 -14.38
N ASN A 154 -3.57 14.48 -13.56
CA ASN A 154 -3.89 15.82 -13.08
C ASN A 154 -3.98 15.81 -11.55
N GLN A 155 -3.78 16.97 -10.93
CA GLN A 155 -4.14 17.14 -9.52
C GLN A 155 -5.65 16.91 -9.33
N ASP A 156 -6.01 16.37 -8.17
CA ASP A 156 -7.39 16.20 -7.73
C ASP A 156 -7.53 16.92 -6.39
N ARG A 157 -8.46 17.88 -6.30
CA ARG A 157 -8.62 18.72 -5.08
C ARG A 157 -7.35 19.49 -4.69
N GLY A 158 -6.47 19.76 -5.66
CA GLY A 158 -5.19 20.44 -5.45
C GLY A 158 -4.07 19.54 -4.91
N GLU A 159 -4.33 18.24 -4.73
CA GLU A 159 -3.34 17.25 -4.28
C GLU A 159 -2.52 16.72 -5.47
N THR A 160 -1.20 16.66 -5.32
CA THR A 160 -0.32 15.93 -6.23
C THR A 160 -0.24 14.48 -5.79
N ILE A 161 -0.71 13.55 -6.62
CA ILE A 161 -0.80 12.13 -6.27
C ILE A 161 0.19 11.34 -7.15
N ARG A 162 1.26 10.83 -6.54
CA ARG A 162 2.36 10.10 -7.20
C ARG A 162 2.77 8.83 -6.44
N TRP A 163 1.78 8.03 -6.04
CA TRP A 163 2.00 6.84 -5.22
C TRP A 163 2.80 5.74 -5.95
N GLU A 164 2.64 5.60 -7.26
CA GLU A 164 3.39 4.60 -8.02
C GLU A 164 4.87 4.96 -8.05
N THR A 165 5.21 6.22 -8.31
CA THR A 165 6.59 6.71 -8.20
C THR A 165 7.14 6.51 -6.79
N PHE A 166 6.40 6.93 -5.75
CA PHE A 166 6.86 6.80 -4.37
C PHE A 166 7.13 5.33 -3.99
N LEU A 167 6.19 4.42 -4.26
CA LEU A 167 6.29 3.01 -3.84
C LEU A 167 7.31 2.21 -4.64
N THR A 168 7.61 2.57 -5.89
CA THR A 168 8.49 1.77 -6.76
C THR A 168 9.88 2.36 -6.94
N SER A 169 10.04 3.68 -6.80
CA SER A 169 11.28 4.39 -7.10
C SER A 169 11.92 5.08 -5.90
N GLU A 170 11.12 5.50 -4.91
CA GLU A 170 11.62 6.26 -3.75
C GLU A 170 11.79 5.36 -2.51
N LEU A 171 10.68 4.78 -2.06
CA LEU A 171 10.61 4.02 -0.81
C LEU A 171 11.54 2.79 -0.80
N PRO A 172 11.68 1.98 -1.87
CA PRO A 172 12.55 0.81 -1.84
C PRO A 172 14.02 1.13 -1.54
N ALA A 173 14.56 2.22 -2.10
CA ALA A 173 15.93 2.63 -1.87
C ALA A 173 16.14 3.12 -0.43
N LEU A 174 15.18 3.86 0.11
CA LEU A 174 15.19 4.33 1.49
C LEU A 174 15.15 3.15 2.48
N LEU A 175 14.24 2.19 2.28
CA LEU A 175 14.12 1.02 3.15
C LEU A 175 15.36 0.11 3.09
N ALA A 176 16.00 -0.01 1.92
CA ALA A 176 17.26 -0.73 1.80
C ALA A 176 18.40 -0.05 2.58
N ARG A 177 18.50 1.29 2.51
CA ARG A 177 19.54 2.06 3.19
C ARG A 177 19.35 2.15 4.70
N ASP A 178 18.11 2.29 5.17
CA ASP A 178 17.84 2.68 6.57
C ASP A 178 17.19 1.54 7.39
N PHE A 179 16.53 0.59 6.73
CA PHE A 179 15.72 -0.47 7.38
C PHE A 179 16.07 -1.87 6.90
N ARG A 180 17.31 -2.10 6.41
CA ARG A 180 17.86 -3.41 6.00
C ARG A 180 16.87 -4.26 5.19
N THR A 181 16.10 -3.60 4.31
CA THR A 181 15.08 -4.26 3.49
C THR A 181 15.64 -4.51 2.10
N ASP A 182 15.82 -5.76 1.71
CA ASP A 182 16.44 -6.09 0.42
C ASP A 182 15.45 -6.07 -0.76
N ASP A 183 15.91 -6.58 -1.92
CA ASP A 183 15.16 -6.59 -3.18
C ASP A 183 14.16 -7.74 -3.31
N ARG A 184 14.04 -8.60 -2.31
CA ARG A 184 13.03 -9.65 -2.25
C ARG A 184 11.75 -9.04 -1.69
N ARG A 185 10.86 -8.60 -2.59
CA ARG A 185 9.63 -7.90 -2.23
C ARG A 185 8.41 -8.64 -2.75
N ALA A 186 7.44 -8.88 -1.90
CA ALA A 186 6.09 -9.28 -2.29
C ALA A 186 5.17 -8.05 -2.14
N VAL A 187 4.23 -7.86 -3.05
CA VAL A 187 3.17 -6.86 -2.91
C VAL A 187 1.82 -7.53 -2.89
N MET A 188 0.96 -7.10 -1.98
CA MET A 188 -0.41 -7.58 -1.90
C MET A 188 -1.33 -6.46 -1.42
N GLY A 189 -2.63 -6.59 -1.67
CA GLY A 189 -3.58 -5.60 -1.18
C GLY A 189 -5.03 -6.06 -1.27
N VAL A 190 -5.92 -5.25 -0.69
CA VAL A 190 -7.38 -5.47 -0.73
C VAL A 190 -8.05 -4.43 -1.61
N SER A 191 -9.10 -4.82 -2.33
CA SER A 191 -9.95 -3.89 -3.09
C SER A 191 -9.13 -3.00 -4.06
N MET A 192 -9.13 -1.69 -3.87
CA MET A 192 -8.25 -0.74 -4.57
C MET A 192 -6.76 -1.13 -4.49
N GLY A 193 -6.25 -1.47 -3.32
CA GLY A 193 -4.87 -1.91 -3.12
C GLY A 193 -4.57 -3.25 -3.79
N ALA A 194 -5.58 -4.10 -3.97
CA ALA A 194 -5.46 -5.36 -4.71
C ALA A 194 -5.22 -5.10 -6.20
N THR A 195 -5.99 -4.16 -6.80
CA THR A 195 -5.72 -3.67 -8.16
C THR A 195 -4.31 -3.09 -8.25
N ALA A 196 -3.93 -2.23 -7.30
CA ALA A 196 -2.61 -1.61 -7.26
C ALA A 196 -1.47 -2.63 -7.17
N SER A 197 -1.61 -3.69 -6.38
CA SER A 197 -0.57 -4.72 -6.27
C SER A 197 -0.21 -5.33 -7.63
N MET A 198 -1.22 -5.58 -8.46
CA MET A 198 -1.05 -6.16 -9.79
C MET A 198 -0.54 -5.12 -10.79
N THR A 199 -1.02 -3.88 -10.74
CA THR A 199 -0.55 -2.83 -11.65
C THR A 199 0.89 -2.43 -11.33
N LEU A 200 1.25 -2.25 -10.07
CA LEU A 200 2.63 -1.93 -9.66
C LEU A 200 3.60 -3.03 -10.09
N ALA A 201 3.26 -4.31 -9.85
CA ALA A 201 4.10 -5.43 -10.28
C ALA A 201 4.21 -5.53 -11.81
N GLY A 202 3.10 -5.37 -12.53
CA GLY A 202 3.08 -5.48 -13.99
C GLY A 202 3.74 -4.30 -14.70
N ARG A 203 3.68 -3.09 -14.12
CA ARG A 203 4.27 -1.88 -14.70
C ARG A 203 5.74 -1.69 -14.33
N HIS A 204 6.19 -2.33 -13.25
CA HIS A 204 7.57 -2.26 -12.77
C HIS A 204 8.18 -3.67 -12.62
N PRO A 205 8.44 -4.39 -13.74
CA PRO A 205 9.04 -5.71 -13.71
C PRO A 205 10.37 -5.69 -12.94
N GLY A 206 10.54 -6.64 -12.02
CA GLY A 206 11.75 -6.78 -11.19
C GLY A 206 11.71 -6.00 -9.88
N VAL A 207 10.73 -5.12 -9.63
CA VAL A 207 10.56 -4.48 -8.32
C VAL A 207 9.99 -5.46 -7.29
N PHE A 208 9.03 -6.29 -7.71
CA PHE A 208 8.37 -7.30 -6.89
C PHE A 208 8.59 -8.70 -7.47
N ARG A 209 8.69 -9.69 -6.58
CA ARG A 209 8.85 -11.13 -6.88
C ARG A 209 7.54 -11.91 -6.71
N PHE A 210 6.49 -11.27 -6.22
CA PHE A 210 5.17 -11.85 -5.99
C PHE A 210 4.10 -10.73 -6.00
N ALA A 211 2.91 -11.02 -6.54
CA ALA A 211 1.75 -10.12 -6.48
C ALA A 211 0.47 -10.85 -6.01
N GLY A 212 -0.21 -10.26 -5.02
CA GLY A 212 -1.42 -10.82 -4.41
C GLY A 212 -2.62 -9.85 -4.40
N SER A 213 -3.70 -10.24 -5.07
CA SER A 213 -4.93 -9.45 -5.16
C SER A 213 -6.04 -10.09 -4.33
N PHE A 214 -6.52 -9.41 -3.28
CA PHE A 214 -7.70 -9.82 -2.51
C PHE A 214 -8.91 -8.95 -2.85
N SER A 215 -9.89 -9.53 -3.54
CA SER A 215 -11.10 -8.85 -3.98
C SER A 215 -10.81 -7.59 -4.81
N GLY A 216 -9.79 -7.65 -5.68
CA GLY A 216 -9.42 -6.53 -6.55
C GLY A 216 -10.24 -6.42 -7.82
N TYR A 217 -10.23 -5.23 -8.41
CA TYR A 217 -10.71 -5.00 -9.78
C TYR A 217 -9.53 -5.21 -10.74
N LEU A 218 -9.47 -6.38 -11.38
CA LEU A 218 -8.41 -6.81 -12.30
C LEU A 218 -8.75 -6.61 -13.78
N ASP A 219 -9.79 -5.82 -14.03
CA ASP A 219 -10.29 -5.39 -15.32
C ASP A 219 -10.69 -3.91 -15.19
N MET A 220 -9.82 -3.02 -15.65
CA MET A 220 -10.01 -1.58 -15.50
C MET A 220 -10.40 -0.89 -16.81
N SER A 221 -10.24 -1.54 -17.97
CA SER A 221 -10.48 -0.90 -19.28
C SER A 221 -11.65 -1.49 -20.09
N THR A 222 -12.28 -2.57 -19.65
CA THR A 222 -13.51 -3.06 -20.31
C THR A 222 -14.62 -2.03 -20.21
N THR A 223 -15.42 -1.88 -21.26
CA THR A 223 -16.54 -0.93 -21.33
C THR A 223 -17.42 -0.98 -20.07
N GLY A 224 -17.62 0.16 -19.42
CA GLY A 224 -18.38 0.29 -18.18
C GLY A 224 -17.51 0.28 -16.91
N MET A 225 -16.32 -0.36 -16.94
CA MET A 225 -15.41 -0.36 -15.78
C MET A 225 -14.82 1.02 -15.49
N PRO A 226 -14.28 1.78 -16.46
CA PRO A 226 -13.83 3.15 -16.20
C PRO A 226 -14.91 4.04 -15.59
N GLU A 227 -16.15 3.95 -16.06
CA GLU A 227 -17.29 4.69 -15.53
C GLU A 227 -17.67 4.25 -14.11
N ALA A 228 -17.67 2.96 -13.83
CA ALA A 228 -17.93 2.43 -12.48
C ALA A 228 -16.87 2.89 -11.48
N VAL A 229 -15.59 2.88 -11.87
CA VAL A 229 -14.48 3.36 -11.04
C VAL A 229 -14.57 4.86 -10.83
N ASP A 230 -14.91 5.66 -11.85
CA ASP A 230 -15.14 7.11 -11.71
C ASP A 230 -16.26 7.40 -10.70
N VAL A 231 -17.40 6.69 -10.78
CA VAL A 231 -18.48 6.82 -9.81
C VAL A 231 -18.01 6.46 -8.40
N MET A 232 -17.27 5.36 -8.26
CA MET A 232 -16.72 4.95 -6.97
C MET A 232 -15.79 6.03 -6.39
N LEU A 233 -14.85 6.54 -7.18
CA LEU A 233 -13.93 7.61 -6.77
C LEU A 233 -14.69 8.86 -6.29
N ARG A 234 -15.76 9.26 -7.00
CA ARG A 234 -16.62 10.39 -6.60
C ARG A 234 -17.37 10.16 -5.30
N ILE A 235 -17.90 8.95 -5.08
CA ILE A 235 -18.56 8.58 -3.82
C ILE A 235 -17.57 8.72 -2.65
N TRP A 236 -16.30 8.39 -2.88
CA TRP A 236 -15.21 8.50 -1.91
C TRP A 236 -14.50 9.86 -1.90
N GLY A 237 -15.11 10.88 -2.52
CA GLY A 237 -14.68 12.27 -2.37
C GLY A 237 -13.55 12.72 -3.29
N ARG A 238 -13.24 11.96 -4.35
CA ARG A 238 -12.38 12.42 -5.46
C ARG A 238 -13.21 13.19 -6.50
N GLU A 239 -12.58 14.06 -7.29
CA GLU A 239 -13.32 14.88 -8.26
C GLU A 239 -13.65 14.12 -9.55
N SER A 240 -12.68 13.34 -10.06
CA SER A 240 -12.86 12.60 -11.30
C SER A 240 -11.79 11.51 -11.51
N GLY A 241 -12.20 10.33 -11.93
CA GLY A 241 -11.30 9.31 -12.48
C GLY A 241 -10.53 9.78 -13.72
N THR A 242 -11.00 10.86 -14.38
CA THR A 242 -10.23 11.49 -15.46
C THR A 242 -8.97 12.21 -15.00
N ASN A 243 -8.90 12.61 -13.72
CA ASN A 243 -7.69 13.17 -13.13
C ASN A 243 -6.66 12.08 -12.85
N MET A 244 -7.11 10.84 -12.61
CA MET A 244 -6.26 9.68 -12.34
C MET A 244 -5.55 9.20 -13.60
N TRP A 245 -6.28 8.73 -14.62
CA TRP A 245 -5.69 8.10 -15.80
C TRP A 245 -6.11 8.73 -17.14
N GLY A 246 -6.58 9.98 -17.11
CA GLY A 246 -7.07 10.68 -18.30
C GLY A 246 -8.50 10.26 -18.70
N PRO A 247 -8.97 10.64 -19.90
CA PRO A 247 -10.34 10.35 -20.34
C PRO A 247 -10.73 8.89 -20.10
N LEU A 248 -11.96 8.64 -19.66
CA LEU A 248 -12.44 7.29 -19.34
C LEU A 248 -12.27 6.36 -20.55
N GLY A 249 -11.64 5.20 -20.33
CA GLY A 249 -11.33 4.22 -21.38
C GLY A 249 -10.16 4.60 -22.30
N SER A 250 -9.44 5.70 -22.01
CA SER A 250 -8.23 6.07 -22.75
C SER A 250 -7.06 5.12 -22.51
N GLN A 251 -5.93 5.37 -23.19
CA GLN A 251 -4.72 4.57 -23.03
C GLN A 251 -4.25 4.50 -21.58
N GLY A 252 -4.39 5.58 -20.79
CA GLY A 252 -4.03 5.56 -19.38
C GLY A 252 -4.78 4.49 -18.59
N TRP A 253 -6.07 4.25 -18.88
CA TRP A 253 -6.83 3.17 -18.25
C TRP A 253 -6.35 1.78 -18.67
N ARG A 254 -5.91 1.63 -19.92
CA ARG A 254 -5.36 0.37 -20.45
C ARG A 254 -3.98 0.06 -19.89
N ASP A 255 -3.16 1.09 -19.68
CA ASP A 255 -1.82 1.00 -19.11
C ASP A 255 -1.82 0.61 -17.62
N HIS A 256 -2.97 0.74 -16.96
CA HIS A 256 -3.20 0.38 -15.55
C HIS A 256 -4.26 -0.72 -15.40
N ASP A 257 -4.41 -1.55 -16.43
CA ASP A 257 -5.36 -2.66 -16.42
C ASP A 257 -4.63 -4.00 -16.21
N PRO A 258 -4.77 -4.66 -15.04
CA PRO A 258 -4.06 -5.90 -14.74
C PRO A 258 -4.18 -6.99 -15.81
N LYS A 259 -5.37 -7.17 -16.43
CA LYS A 259 -5.54 -8.18 -17.48
C LYS A 259 -4.72 -7.92 -18.74
N LEU A 260 -4.27 -6.68 -18.94
CA LEU A 260 -3.41 -6.28 -20.08
C LEU A 260 -1.92 -6.25 -19.71
N LEU A 261 -1.58 -6.49 -18.44
CA LEU A 261 -0.20 -6.54 -17.92
C LEU A 261 0.30 -7.98 -17.71
N LEU A 262 -0.44 -8.99 -18.17
CA LEU A 262 -0.11 -10.41 -17.95
C LEU A 262 1.26 -10.82 -18.52
N ASP A 263 1.65 -10.25 -19.67
CA ASP A 263 2.96 -10.53 -20.27
C ASP A 263 4.13 -10.13 -19.36
N THR A 264 4.00 -9.06 -18.58
CA THR A 264 5.04 -8.63 -17.64
C THR A 264 4.92 -9.27 -16.26
N LEU A 265 3.74 -9.81 -15.93
CA LEU A 265 3.48 -10.52 -14.68
C LEU A 265 3.86 -12.00 -14.73
N ARG A 266 4.11 -12.56 -15.92
CA ARG A 266 4.24 -14.02 -16.12
C ARG A 266 5.39 -14.70 -15.38
N ASP A 267 6.41 -13.94 -15.00
CA ASP A 267 7.65 -14.45 -14.40
C ASP A 267 7.62 -14.43 -12.86
N ILE A 268 6.50 -14.01 -12.25
CA ILE A 268 6.31 -14.01 -10.80
C ILE A 268 5.06 -14.79 -10.42
N PRO A 269 5.01 -15.44 -9.23
CA PRO A 269 3.79 -16.08 -8.78
C PRO A 269 2.71 -15.03 -8.49
N LEU A 270 1.50 -15.33 -8.98
CA LEU A 270 0.32 -14.49 -8.83
C LEU A 270 -0.71 -15.20 -7.95
N TYR A 271 -1.28 -14.49 -6.98
CA TYR A 271 -2.41 -14.96 -6.20
C TYR A 271 -3.60 -14.03 -6.39
N VAL A 272 -4.77 -14.60 -6.73
CA VAL A 272 -6.02 -13.85 -6.81
C VAL A 272 -7.06 -14.51 -5.93
N TYR A 273 -7.62 -13.72 -5.01
CA TYR A 273 -8.78 -14.10 -4.22
C TYR A 273 -9.97 -13.28 -4.65
N ALA A 274 -11.11 -13.94 -4.81
CA ALA A 274 -12.42 -13.29 -4.88
C ALA A 274 -13.47 -14.24 -4.30
N GLY A 275 -14.27 -13.74 -3.37
CA GLY A 275 -15.46 -14.40 -2.88
C GLY A 275 -16.63 -14.30 -3.86
N SER A 276 -17.81 -14.71 -3.40
CA SER A 276 -19.05 -14.63 -4.17
C SER A 276 -19.90 -13.39 -3.86
N GLY A 277 -19.51 -12.61 -2.84
CA GLY A 277 -20.34 -11.57 -2.24
C GLY A 277 -21.39 -12.11 -1.27
N THR A 278 -21.49 -13.43 -1.08
CA THR A 278 -22.39 -14.04 -0.10
C THR A 278 -21.68 -14.19 1.23
N LEU A 279 -22.27 -13.68 2.30
CA LEU A 279 -21.79 -13.86 3.67
C LEU A 279 -21.73 -15.35 4.04
N LYS A 280 -20.76 -15.74 4.87
CA LYS A 280 -20.71 -17.09 5.43
C LYS A 280 -21.92 -17.31 6.37
N PRO A 281 -22.38 -18.56 6.55
CA PRO A 281 -23.46 -18.84 7.49
C PRO A 281 -23.12 -18.33 8.91
N GLY A 282 -23.96 -17.42 9.43
CA GLY A 282 -23.77 -16.81 10.75
C GLY A 282 -22.86 -15.58 10.77
N GLU A 283 -22.28 -15.20 9.63
CA GLU A 283 -21.53 -13.95 9.49
C GLU A 283 -22.49 -12.75 9.41
N GLN A 284 -22.10 -11.65 10.06
CA GLN A 284 -22.78 -10.36 9.98
C GLN A 284 -21.91 -9.40 9.18
N THR A 285 -22.55 -8.42 8.53
CA THR A 285 -21.80 -7.36 7.86
C THR A 285 -21.12 -6.47 8.89
N ASP A 286 -19.93 -5.97 8.56
CA ASP A 286 -19.17 -5.07 9.44
C ASP A 286 -19.96 -3.79 9.74
N SER A 287 -20.76 -3.34 8.77
CA SER A 287 -21.75 -2.29 8.93
C SER A 287 -23.04 -2.64 8.16
N PRO A 288 -24.23 -2.49 8.77
CA PRO A 288 -25.49 -2.60 8.05
C PRO A 288 -25.63 -1.58 6.91
N ASP A 289 -25.01 -0.40 7.08
CA ASP A 289 -25.13 0.72 6.14
C ASP A 289 -24.31 0.52 4.86
N THR A 290 -23.20 -0.22 4.94
CA THR A 290 -22.32 -0.54 3.78
C THR A 290 -22.55 -1.94 3.23
N ALA A 291 -23.38 -2.76 3.89
CA ALA A 291 -23.66 -4.14 3.53
C ALA A 291 -23.97 -4.36 2.05
N VAL A 292 -24.78 -3.48 1.44
CA VAL A 292 -25.19 -3.59 0.04
C VAL A 292 -24.05 -3.19 -0.89
N THR A 293 -23.32 -2.13 -0.57
CA THR A 293 -22.19 -1.66 -1.37
C THR A 293 -21.02 -2.63 -1.34
N ASP A 294 -20.75 -3.25 -0.19
CA ASP A 294 -19.68 -4.22 -0.02
C ASP A 294 -19.99 -5.51 -0.80
N GLN A 295 -21.23 -6.02 -0.74
CA GLN A 295 -21.63 -7.18 -1.55
C GLN A 295 -21.59 -6.90 -3.05
N ALA A 296 -22.04 -5.71 -3.48
CA ALA A 296 -21.97 -5.31 -4.89
C ALA A 296 -20.51 -5.14 -5.35
N GLY A 297 -19.65 -4.60 -4.49
CA GLY A 297 -18.21 -4.49 -4.71
C GLY A 297 -17.57 -5.87 -4.90
N GLU A 298 -17.89 -6.85 -4.06
CA GLU A 298 -17.37 -8.21 -4.20
C GLU A 298 -17.83 -8.87 -5.50
N ALA A 299 -19.10 -8.71 -5.87
CA ALA A 299 -19.62 -9.26 -7.13
C ALA A 299 -18.87 -8.65 -8.33
N LEU A 300 -18.60 -7.35 -8.31
CA LEU A 300 -17.84 -6.68 -9.36
C LEU A 300 -16.38 -7.14 -9.38
N ALA A 301 -15.71 -7.22 -8.22
CA ALA A 301 -14.36 -7.74 -8.08
C ALA A 301 -14.26 -9.19 -8.60
N ARG A 302 -15.26 -10.02 -8.31
CA ARG A 302 -15.35 -11.40 -8.77
C ARG A 302 -15.49 -11.49 -10.29
N LEU A 303 -16.39 -10.72 -10.90
CA LEU A 303 -16.54 -10.67 -12.35
C LEU A 303 -15.24 -10.21 -13.04
N SER A 304 -14.62 -9.19 -12.46
CA SER A 304 -13.34 -8.65 -12.91
C SER A 304 -12.21 -9.69 -12.83
N THR A 305 -12.11 -10.42 -11.72
CA THR A 305 -11.15 -11.52 -11.51
C THR A 305 -11.36 -12.67 -12.49
N LEU A 306 -12.61 -13.06 -12.75
CA LEU A 306 -12.92 -14.10 -13.75
C LEU A 306 -12.48 -13.68 -15.15
N ASN A 307 -12.63 -12.41 -15.52
CA ASN A 307 -12.15 -11.91 -16.81
C ASN A 307 -10.61 -11.88 -16.87
N PHE A 308 -9.94 -11.48 -15.78
CA PHE A 308 -8.48 -11.55 -15.67
C PHE A 308 -7.96 -12.99 -15.86
N LEU A 309 -8.57 -13.96 -15.16
CA LEU A 309 -8.20 -15.38 -15.27
C LEU A 309 -8.41 -15.94 -16.68
N ARG A 310 -9.47 -15.52 -17.38
CA ARG A 310 -9.66 -15.86 -18.78
C ARG A 310 -8.52 -15.35 -19.67
N TYR A 311 -8.11 -14.10 -19.50
CA TYR A 311 -6.97 -13.55 -20.25
C TYR A 311 -5.66 -14.25 -19.89
N ALA A 312 -5.47 -14.63 -18.63
CA ALA A 312 -4.30 -15.38 -18.17
C ALA A 312 -4.24 -16.76 -18.82
N GLU A 313 -5.36 -17.49 -18.87
CA GLU A 313 -5.48 -18.77 -19.55
C GLU A 313 -5.20 -18.63 -21.06
N GLU A 314 -5.78 -17.62 -21.72
CA GLU A 314 -5.55 -17.34 -23.15
C GLU A 314 -4.06 -17.04 -23.46
N GLN A 315 -3.32 -16.48 -22.51
CA GLN A 315 -1.90 -16.11 -22.66
C GLN A 315 -0.92 -17.13 -22.04
N GLY A 316 -1.42 -18.20 -21.43
CA GLY A 316 -0.60 -19.21 -20.75
C GLY A 316 0.17 -18.66 -19.55
N VAL A 317 -0.45 -17.77 -18.76
CA VAL A 317 0.11 -17.23 -17.53
C VAL A 317 -0.51 -17.96 -16.34
N ASP A 318 0.34 -18.54 -15.50
CA ASP A 318 -0.08 -19.27 -14.31
C ASP A 318 -0.53 -18.32 -13.20
N VAL A 319 -1.74 -18.54 -12.68
CA VAL A 319 -2.32 -17.75 -11.58
C VAL A 319 -2.88 -18.69 -10.53
N HIS A 320 -2.51 -18.51 -9.27
CA HIS A 320 -3.16 -19.19 -8.16
C HIS A 320 -4.49 -18.50 -7.85
N ALA A 321 -5.60 -19.15 -8.21
CA ALA A 321 -6.94 -18.61 -8.02
C ALA A 321 -7.64 -19.23 -6.80
N ASP A 322 -7.92 -18.41 -5.78
CA ASP A 322 -8.76 -18.75 -4.64
C ASP A 322 -10.16 -18.16 -4.83
N LEU A 323 -11.00 -18.98 -5.46
CA LEU A 323 -12.32 -18.60 -5.90
C LEU A 323 -13.40 -19.19 -5.00
N ARG A 324 -13.62 -18.61 -3.82
CA ARG A 324 -14.55 -19.14 -2.82
C ARG A 324 -16.02 -18.94 -3.22
N ASN A 325 -16.86 -19.91 -2.83
CA ASN A 325 -18.31 -19.87 -3.04
C ASN A 325 -19.04 -18.98 -2.02
N ASP A 326 -18.34 -18.59 -0.97
CA ASP A 326 -18.72 -17.60 0.04
C ASP A 326 -17.64 -16.51 0.11
N GLY A 327 -17.85 -15.51 0.96
CA GLY A 327 -16.91 -14.42 1.18
C GLY A 327 -17.51 -13.09 0.73
N ALA A 328 -17.54 -12.14 1.66
CA ALA A 328 -17.91 -10.76 1.43
C ALA A 328 -16.67 -9.88 1.25
N HIS A 329 -16.88 -8.62 0.87
CA HIS A 329 -15.82 -7.63 0.67
C HIS A 329 -15.31 -7.08 2.02
N ASN A 330 -14.76 -7.94 2.86
CA ASN A 330 -14.43 -7.62 4.25
C ASN A 330 -13.26 -8.44 4.82
N TRP A 331 -12.86 -8.09 6.04
CA TRP A 331 -11.72 -8.69 6.73
C TRP A 331 -11.93 -10.15 7.14
N ASN A 332 -13.18 -10.58 7.38
CA ASN A 332 -13.51 -12.00 7.62
C ASN A 332 -13.15 -12.90 6.42
N SER A 333 -13.08 -12.30 5.23
CA SER A 333 -12.75 -12.94 3.98
C SER A 333 -11.27 -12.79 3.64
N TRP A 334 -10.70 -11.59 3.85
CA TRP A 334 -9.32 -11.28 3.51
C TRP A 334 -8.29 -11.85 4.49
N ILE A 335 -8.60 -11.95 5.80
CA ILE A 335 -7.66 -12.51 6.79
C ILE A 335 -7.30 -13.96 6.47
N PRO A 336 -8.26 -14.89 6.25
CA PRO A 336 -7.90 -16.24 5.86
C PRO A 336 -7.14 -16.28 4.53
N ALA A 337 -7.55 -15.48 3.53
CA ALA A 337 -6.86 -15.43 2.24
C ALA A 337 -5.38 -15.00 2.40
N MET A 338 -5.10 -13.96 3.22
CA MET A 338 -3.74 -13.55 3.57
C MET A 338 -2.92 -14.71 4.15
N LYS A 339 -3.52 -15.50 5.06
CA LYS A 339 -2.85 -16.65 5.68
C LYS A 339 -2.57 -17.74 4.65
N ASP A 340 -3.53 -18.03 3.78
CA ASP A 340 -3.43 -19.04 2.73
C ASP A 340 -2.40 -18.67 1.64
N THR A 341 -2.18 -17.38 1.41
CA THR A 341 -1.17 -16.88 0.45
C THR A 341 0.27 -17.03 0.94
N TRP A 342 0.51 -17.11 2.26
CA TRP A 342 1.86 -17.08 2.84
C TRP A 342 2.84 -18.11 2.23
N PRO A 343 2.49 -19.39 2.01
CA PRO A 343 3.42 -20.36 1.43
C PRO A 343 3.97 -19.94 0.05
N LEU A 344 3.15 -19.27 -0.77
CA LEU A 344 3.59 -18.75 -2.08
C LEU A 344 4.52 -17.54 -1.92
N ILE A 345 4.21 -16.64 -1.00
CA ILE A 345 5.07 -15.50 -0.64
C ILE A 345 6.42 -16.02 -0.13
N ALA A 346 6.42 -16.94 0.83
CA ALA A 346 7.63 -17.51 1.41
C ALA A 346 8.51 -18.18 0.35
N ALA A 347 7.90 -18.95 -0.56
CA ALA A 347 8.61 -19.56 -1.69
C ALA A 347 9.21 -18.51 -2.66
N ALA A 348 8.46 -17.46 -2.99
CA ALA A 348 8.91 -16.39 -3.88
C ALA A 348 10.05 -15.54 -3.27
N LEU A 349 10.04 -15.37 -1.95
CA LEU A 349 11.05 -14.61 -1.21
C LEU A 349 12.22 -15.46 -0.70
N GLY A 350 12.08 -16.80 -0.72
CA GLY A 350 13.09 -17.73 -0.22
C GLY A 350 13.32 -17.63 1.29
N VAL A 351 12.25 -17.58 2.08
CA VAL A 351 12.28 -17.42 3.55
C VAL A 351 11.58 -18.54 4.30
#